data_AF-A0A8T5UMN1-F1
#
_entry.id   AF-A0A8T5UMN1-F1
#
_cell.length_a   1.000
_cell.length_b   1.000
_cell.length_c   1.000
_cell.angle_alpha   90.00
_cell.angle_beta   90.00
_cell.angle_gamma   90.00
#
_symmetry.space_group_name_H-M   'P 1'
#
loop_
_entity.id
_entity.type
_entity.pdbx_description
1 polymer ?
#
loop_
_entity_poly.entity_id
_entity_poly.type
_entity_poly.pdbx_seq_one_letter_code
_entity_poly.pdbx_strand_id
1 'polypeptide(L)'
;MEEKEQNNQESKANKFLIGPGSGLVLMGFAYIIWWFAGPWAWEAIATDPRWVHNWAYAIIIFNVGLAWYHISPLTRVLAMIQSFMLPITASGSFNTTVCTIISALIFIVWGIIVLIEHQKGTTYLTERLSKRGKIWMNMHCLVIAWILIAHMGLMFFIVRLPLEFPLYQIANNAGFLTNLPPEGLEFSTWVFDIGLFIFFIFVIREQYRMGYNLQNKSWPKLSFIIAIIVMGVSLLALLIQDLTIGFDWVGTFYG
;
A
#
# COMPACT_ATOMS: atom_id res chain seq x y z
N MET A 1 16.19 -14.65 -26.04
CA MET A 1 17.02 -15.68 -25.39
C MET A 1 17.66 -15.13 -24.12
N GLU A 2 18.29 -13.95 -24.19
CA GLU A 2 18.84 -13.23 -23.01
C GLU A 2 17.82 -12.96 -21.88
N GLU A 3 16.60 -12.54 -22.18
CA GLU A 3 15.58 -12.22 -21.16
C GLU A 3 15.11 -13.47 -20.37
N LYS A 4 15.03 -14.62 -21.03
CA LYS A 4 14.73 -15.92 -20.39
C LYS A 4 15.88 -16.40 -19.52
N GLU A 5 17.13 -16.18 -19.95
CA GLU A 5 18.32 -16.50 -19.14
C GLU A 5 18.47 -15.58 -17.93
N GLN A 6 18.19 -14.27 -18.09
CA GLN A 6 18.18 -13.31 -17.00
C GLN A 6 17.12 -13.67 -15.94
N ASN A 7 15.88 -13.95 -16.37
CA ASN A 7 14.81 -14.40 -15.46
C ASN A 7 15.16 -15.70 -14.75
N ASN A 8 15.82 -16.66 -15.42
CA ASN A 8 16.26 -17.91 -14.81
C ASN A 8 17.41 -17.72 -13.80
N GLN A 9 18.33 -16.80 -14.05
CA GLN A 9 19.41 -16.48 -13.10
C GLN A 9 18.89 -15.72 -11.88
N GLU A 10 17.98 -14.76 -12.07
CA GLU A 10 17.37 -13.99 -10.98
C GLU A 10 16.49 -14.90 -10.08
N SER A 11 15.74 -15.84 -10.68
CA SER A 11 14.98 -16.88 -9.98
C SER A 11 15.88 -17.79 -9.12
N LYS A 12 17.06 -18.18 -9.63
CA LYS A 12 18.03 -18.97 -8.86
C LYS A 12 18.66 -18.18 -7.71
N ALA A 13 18.97 -16.89 -7.92
CA ALA A 13 19.54 -16.02 -6.89
C ALA A 13 18.53 -15.65 -5.79
N ASN A 14 17.24 -15.61 -6.13
CA ASN A 14 16.13 -15.28 -5.24
C ASN A 14 15.15 -16.45 -5.09
N LYS A 15 15.67 -17.64 -4.73
CA LYS A 15 14.91 -18.90 -4.63
C LYS A 15 13.57 -18.82 -3.85
N PHE A 16 13.45 -17.87 -2.91
CA PHE A 16 12.24 -17.66 -2.11
C PHE A 16 11.48 -16.37 -2.44
N LEU A 17 11.97 -15.56 -3.38
CA LEU A 17 11.40 -14.25 -3.74
C LEU A 17 11.17 -13.32 -2.53
N ILE A 18 11.93 -13.48 -1.44
CA ILE A 18 11.77 -12.64 -0.24
C ILE A 18 12.48 -11.31 -0.50
N GLY A 19 11.71 -10.22 -0.52
CA GLY A 19 12.19 -8.85 -0.70
C GLY A 19 11.13 -7.80 -0.33
N PRO A 20 11.38 -6.51 -0.63
CA PRO A 20 10.46 -5.41 -0.29
C PRO A 20 9.02 -5.65 -0.76
N GLY A 21 8.85 -6.20 -1.96
CA GLY A 21 7.53 -6.53 -2.51
C GLY A 21 6.76 -7.56 -1.68
N SER A 22 7.42 -8.55 -1.09
CA SER A 22 6.74 -9.60 -0.30
C SER A 22 6.14 -9.05 0.99
N GLY A 23 6.80 -8.05 1.59
CA GLY A 23 6.27 -7.35 2.75
C GLY A 23 4.96 -6.63 2.43
N LEU A 24 4.91 -5.93 1.27
CA LEU A 24 3.68 -5.28 0.80
C LEU A 24 2.58 -6.26 0.40
N VAL A 25 2.93 -7.35 -0.29
CA VAL A 25 1.96 -8.40 -0.64
C VAL A 25 1.33 -8.94 0.64
N LEU A 26 2.14 -9.28 1.64
CA LEU A 26 1.62 -9.78 2.90
C LEU A 26 0.80 -8.73 3.66
N MET A 27 1.29 -7.50 3.76
CA MET A 27 0.62 -6.40 4.44
C MET A 27 -0.73 -6.07 3.78
N GLY A 28 -0.74 -5.86 2.46
CA GLY A 28 -1.95 -5.58 1.70
C GLY A 28 -2.94 -6.74 1.75
N PHE A 29 -2.47 -7.98 1.62
CA PHE A 29 -3.35 -9.16 1.70
C PHE A 29 -3.94 -9.35 3.10
N ALA A 30 -3.12 -9.24 4.15
CA ALA A 30 -3.59 -9.29 5.53
C ALA A 30 -4.62 -8.18 5.78
N TYR A 31 -4.39 -6.99 5.22
CA TYR A 31 -5.30 -5.86 5.39
C TYR A 31 -6.61 -6.03 4.62
N ILE A 32 -6.57 -6.60 3.41
CA ILE A 32 -7.77 -7.02 2.68
C ILE A 32 -8.57 -8.04 3.50
N ILE A 33 -7.92 -9.09 4.02
CA ILE A 33 -8.60 -10.10 4.85
C ILE A 33 -9.23 -9.44 6.08
N TRP A 34 -8.49 -8.58 6.77
CA TRP A 34 -8.98 -7.89 7.96
C TRP A 34 -10.27 -7.11 7.67
N TRP A 35 -10.26 -6.29 6.62
CA TRP A 35 -11.40 -5.44 6.28
C TRP A 35 -12.50 -6.12 5.46
N PHE A 36 -12.29 -7.33 4.93
CA PHE A 36 -13.28 -8.07 4.16
C PHE A 36 -13.92 -9.22 4.93
N ALA A 37 -13.11 -9.99 5.68
CA ALA A 37 -13.54 -11.20 6.37
C ALA A 37 -13.94 -10.96 7.83
N GLY A 38 -13.52 -9.85 8.43
CA GLY A 38 -13.84 -9.52 9.82
C GLY A 38 -15.28 -9.03 10.00
N PRO A 39 -16.07 -9.56 10.95
CA PRO A 39 -17.42 -9.03 11.23
C PRO A 39 -17.38 -7.55 11.66
N TRP A 40 -16.35 -7.16 12.43
CA TRP A 40 -16.15 -5.76 12.88
C TRP A 40 -16.03 -4.76 11.72
N ALA A 41 -15.45 -5.17 10.58
CA ALA A 41 -15.30 -4.29 9.44
C ALA A 41 -16.64 -3.98 8.77
N TRP A 42 -17.54 -4.96 8.72
CA TRP A 42 -18.91 -4.77 8.23
C TRP A 42 -19.75 -3.93 9.21
N GLU A 43 -19.57 -4.12 10.52
CA GLU A 43 -20.19 -3.28 11.55
C GLU A 43 -19.71 -1.82 11.47
N ALA A 44 -18.40 -1.61 11.30
CA ALA A 44 -17.81 -0.28 11.10
C ALA A 44 -18.38 0.39 9.85
N ILE A 45 -18.42 -0.31 8.70
CA ILE A 45 -18.97 0.23 7.45
C ILE A 45 -20.48 0.49 7.54
N ALA A 46 -21.23 -0.35 8.25
CA ALA A 46 -22.67 -0.15 8.46
C ALA A 46 -22.94 1.09 9.34
N THR A 47 -22.06 1.37 10.30
CA THR A 47 -22.13 2.55 11.16
C THR A 47 -21.70 3.80 10.44
N ASP A 48 -20.60 3.72 9.68
CA ASP A 48 -20.06 4.81 8.90
C ASP A 48 -19.44 4.31 7.58
N PRO A 49 -20.07 4.58 6.41
CA PRO A 49 -19.58 4.09 5.14
C PRO A 49 -18.22 4.67 4.73
N ARG A 50 -17.74 5.74 5.38
CA ARG A 50 -16.42 6.33 5.13
C ARG A 50 -15.28 5.36 5.45
N TRP A 51 -15.50 4.32 6.25
CA TRP A 51 -14.54 3.24 6.57
C TRP A 51 -14.08 2.43 5.35
N VAL A 52 -14.83 2.48 4.24
CA VAL A 52 -14.51 1.79 2.98
C VAL A 52 -13.14 2.16 2.40
N HIS A 53 -12.59 3.32 2.77
CA HIS A 53 -11.28 3.80 2.33
C HIS A 53 -10.14 2.81 2.63
N ASN A 54 -10.29 1.98 3.67
CA ASN A 54 -9.32 0.95 4.02
C ASN A 54 -9.17 -0.13 2.95
N TRP A 55 -10.22 -0.44 2.20
CA TRP A 55 -10.11 -1.31 1.04
C TRP A 55 -9.27 -0.67 -0.06
N ALA A 56 -9.39 0.64 -0.30
CA ALA A 56 -8.52 1.34 -1.25
C ALA A 56 -7.06 1.18 -0.84
N TYR A 57 -6.73 1.44 0.43
CA TYR A 57 -5.37 1.29 0.95
C TYR A 57 -4.83 -0.11 0.76
N ALA A 58 -5.60 -1.12 1.17
CA ALA A 58 -5.20 -2.51 1.12
C ALA A 58 -4.97 -3.00 -0.33
N ILE A 59 -5.88 -2.65 -1.25
CA ILE A 59 -5.76 -2.98 -2.67
C ILE A 59 -4.51 -2.35 -3.29
N ILE A 60 -4.23 -1.08 -2.98
CA ILE A 60 -3.08 -0.38 -3.54
C ILE A 60 -1.77 -0.98 -3.01
N ILE A 61 -1.64 -1.15 -1.69
CA ILE A 61 -0.47 -1.76 -1.04
C ILE A 61 -0.22 -3.15 -1.63
N PHE A 62 -1.27 -3.96 -1.75
CA PHE A 62 -1.19 -5.30 -2.33
C PHE A 62 -0.71 -5.26 -3.79
N ASN A 63 -1.30 -4.41 -4.62
CA ASN A 63 -0.92 -4.32 -6.03
C ASN A 63 0.52 -3.83 -6.24
N VAL A 64 0.95 -2.82 -5.48
CA VAL A 64 2.35 -2.34 -5.54
C VAL A 64 3.32 -3.45 -5.14
N GLY A 65 2.95 -4.25 -4.13
CA GLY A 65 3.69 -5.46 -3.75
C GLY A 65 3.80 -6.48 -4.88
N LEU A 66 2.69 -6.79 -5.56
CA LEU A 66 2.67 -7.73 -6.69
C LEU A 66 3.45 -7.20 -7.91
N ALA A 67 3.31 -5.92 -8.22
CA ALA A 67 4.02 -5.24 -9.31
C ALA A 67 5.55 -5.22 -9.13
N TRP A 68 6.03 -5.51 -7.92
CA TRP A 68 7.45 -5.75 -7.68
C TRP A 68 7.96 -6.97 -8.45
N TYR A 69 7.19 -8.06 -8.46
CA TYR A 69 7.57 -9.34 -9.03
C TYR A 69 7.33 -9.44 -10.53
N HIS A 70 6.41 -8.65 -11.06
CA HIS A 70 6.16 -8.60 -12.49
C HIS A 70 6.97 -7.48 -13.14
N ILE A 71 8.08 -7.82 -13.79
CA ILE A 71 9.07 -6.86 -14.33
C ILE A 71 8.60 -6.30 -15.69
N SER A 72 7.44 -5.64 -15.72
CA SER A 72 6.93 -4.93 -16.90
C SER A 72 6.84 -3.42 -16.63
N PRO A 73 7.43 -2.56 -17.48
CA PRO A 73 7.34 -1.11 -17.33
C PRO A 73 5.90 -0.61 -17.26
N LEU A 74 4.99 -1.18 -18.07
CA LEU A 74 3.58 -0.79 -18.06
C LEU A 74 2.92 -1.11 -16.72
N THR A 75 3.14 -2.32 -16.21
CA THR A 75 2.54 -2.74 -14.93
C THR A 75 3.07 -1.94 -13.73
N ARG A 76 4.35 -1.54 -13.76
CA ARG A 76 4.94 -0.68 -12.73
C ARG A 76 4.44 0.76 -12.81
N VAL A 77 4.21 1.28 -14.03
CA VAL A 77 3.54 2.57 -14.22
C VAL A 77 2.12 2.53 -13.66
N LEU A 78 1.36 1.46 -13.93
CA LEU A 78 0.00 1.33 -13.40
C LEU A 78 -0.01 1.24 -11.88
N ALA A 79 0.89 0.48 -11.26
CA ALA A 79 1.02 0.44 -9.81
C ALA A 79 1.41 1.81 -9.22
N MET A 80 2.30 2.54 -9.88
CA MET A 80 2.64 3.92 -9.51
C MET A 80 1.42 4.85 -9.63
N ILE A 81 0.69 4.82 -10.74
CA ILE A 81 -0.55 5.60 -10.93
C ILE A 81 -1.55 5.28 -9.81
N GLN A 82 -1.73 3.99 -9.51
CA GLN A 82 -2.63 3.57 -8.44
C GLN A 82 -2.18 4.10 -7.07
N SER A 83 -0.86 4.13 -6.80
CA SER A 83 -0.33 4.66 -5.53
C SER A 83 -0.60 6.15 -5.31
N PHE A 84 -0.86 6.94 -6.35
CA PHE A 84 -1.32 8.32 -6.18
C PHE A 84 -2.70 8.41 -5.53
N MET A 85 -3.49 7.33 -5.58
CA MET A 85 -4.76 7.29 -4.87
C MET A 85 -4.58 7.23 -3.35
N LEU A 86 -3.42 6.85 -2.82
CA LEU A 86 -3.18 6.82 -1.37
C LEU A 86 -3.26 8.22 -0.75
N PRO A 87 -2.44 9.22 -1.15
CA PRO A 87 -2.58 10.57 -0.62
C PRO A 87 -3.95 11.20 -0.84
N ILE A 88 -4.58 10.95 -2.00
CA ILE A 88 -5.91 11.49 -2.33
C ILE A 88 -6.98 10.92 -1.39
N THR A 89 -6.91 9.61 -1.12
CA THR A 89 -7.84 8.95 -0.22
C THR A 89 -7.55 9.36 1.22
N ALA A 90 -6.28 9.41 1.62
CA ALA A 90 -5.82 9.80 2.96
C ALA A 90 -5.94 11.28 3.29
N SER A 91 -6.15 12.15 2.31
CA SER A 91 -6.48 13.55 2.56
C SER A 91 -7.97 13.78 2.83
N GLY A 92 -8.83 12.80 2.51
CA GLY A 92 -10.28 12.97 2.52
C GLY A 92 -10.78 13.98 1.48
N SER A 93 -9.99 14.26 0.43
CA SER A 93 -10.36 15.24 -0.60
C SER A 93 -11.48 14.75 -1.52
N PHE A 94 -11.70 13.44 -1.60
CA PHE A 94 -12.72 12.82 -2.44
C PHE A 94 -13.49 11.76 -1.65
N ASN A 95 -14.69 11.45 -2.13
CA ASN A 95 -15.50 10.38 -1.59
C ASN A 95 -14.72 9.05 -1.61
N THR A 96 -14.61 8.42 -0.45
CA THR A 96 -13.77 7.24 -0.24
C THR A 96 -14.30 5.99 -0.91
N THR A 97 -15.62 5.87 -1.09
CA THR A 97 -16.24 4.81 -1.91
C THR A 97 -15.78 4.94 -3.36
N VAL A 98 -15.80 6.15 -3.92
CA VAL A 98 -15.32 6.42 -5.28
C VAL A 98 -13.84 6.10 -5.41
N CYS A 99 -13.01 6.52 -4.44
CA CYS A 99 -11.58 6.19 -4.43
C CYS A 99 -11.33 4.67 -4.38
N THR A 100 -12.13 3.93 -3.61
CA THR A 100 -12.05 2.47 -3.52
C THR A 100 -12.42 1.80 -4.84
N ILE A 101 -13.51 2.23 -5.48
CA ILE A 101 -13.93 1.72 -6.80
C ILE A 101 -12.85 1.97 -7.84
N ILE A 102 -12.31 3.20 -7.92
CA ILE A 102 -11.22 3.53 -8.85
C ILE A 102 -10.00 2.66 -8.58
N SER A 103 -9.63 2.47 -7.32
CA SER A 103 -8.48 1.64 -6.93
C SER A 103 -8.70 0.18 -7.35
N ALA A 104 -9.90 -0.38 -7.15
CA ALA A 104 -10.26 -1.72 -7.59
C ALA A 104 -10.24 -1.86 -9.12
N LEU A 105 -10.75 -0.87 -9.86
CA LEU A 105 -10.73 -0.87 -11.33
C LEU A 105 -9.29 -0.87 -11.87
N ILE A 106 -8.42 -0.03 -11.31
CA ILE A 106 -7.00 0.00 -11.70
C ILE A 106 -6.33 -1.35 -11.38
N PHE A 107 -6.64 -1.96 -10.24
CA PHE A 107 -6.14 -3.30 -9.89
C PHE A 107 -6.58 -4.38 -10.89
N ILE A 108 -7.85 -4.36 -11.31
CA ILE A 108 -8.38 -5.29 -12.31
C ILE A 108 -7.68 -5.09 -13.66
N VAL A 109 -7.52 -3.83 -14.11
CA VAL A 109 -6.81 -3.52 -15.36
C VAL A 109 -5.36 -3.99 -15.30
N TRP A 110 -4.68 -3.77 -14.17
CA TRP A 110 -3.33 -4.28 -13.93
C TRP A 110 -3.28 -5.81 -14.05
N GLY A 111 -4.21 -6.51 -13.40
CA GLY A 111 -4.27 -7.98 -13.43
C GLY A 111 -4.51 -8.53 -14.83
N ILE A 112 -5.42 -7.92 -15.60
CA ILE A 112 -5.66 -8.28 -17.01
C ILE A 112 -4.37 -8.13 -17.84
N ILE A 113 -3.64 -7.03 -17.67
CA ILE A 113 -2.39 -6.79 -18.41
C ILE A 113 -1.34 -7.84 -18.04
N VAL A 114 -1.17 -8.15 -16.76
CA VAL A 114 -0.24 -9.20 -16.29
C VAL A 114 -0.58 -10.55 -16.92
N LEU A 115 -1.87 -10.93 -16.93
CA LEU A 115 -2.32 -12.19 -17.54
C LEU A 115 -2.02 -12.24 -19.05
N ILE A 116 -2.27 -11.13 -19.77
CA ILE A 116 -1.98 -11.06 -21.20
C ILE A 116 -0.47 -11.14 -21.48
N GLU A 117 0.36 -10.41 -20.73
CA GLU A 117 1.81 -10.46 -20.88
C GLU A 117 2.38 -11.85 -20.54
N HIS A 118 1.85 -12.50 -19.51
CA HIS A 118 2.22 -13.87 -19.16
C HIS A 118 1.89 -14.87 -20.28
N GLN A 119 0.71 -14.75 -20.89
CA GLN A 119 0.32 -15.60 -22.03
C GLN A 119 1.16 -15.35 -23.29
N LYS A 120 1.50 -14.09 -23.57
CA LYS A 120 2.36 -13.73 -24.72
C LYS A 120 3.82 -14.12 -24.53
N GLY A 121 4.28 -14.26 -23.28
CA GLY A 121 5.67 -14.48 -22.95
C GLY A 121 6.58 -13.27 -23.22
N THR A 122 5.99 -12.10 -23.50
CA THR A 122 6.66 -10.82 -23.71
C THR A 122 5.88 -9.70 -23.02
N THR A 123 6.59 -8.67 -22.56
CA THR A 123 6.01 -7.54 -21.84
C THR A 123 5.70 -6.37 -22.79
N TYR A 124 4.62 -5.64 -22.54
CA TYR A 124 4.27 -4.46 -23.30
C TYR A 124 5.31 -3.35 -23.11
N LEU A 125 5.45 -2.48 -24.12
CA LEU A 125 6.44 -1.39 -24.18
C LEU A 125 7.90 -1.84 -24.27
N THR A 126 8.20 -3.12 -24.13
CA THR A 126 9.59 -3.63 -24.14
C THR A 126 10.25 -3.44 -25.50
N GLU A 127 9.54 -3.55 -26.61
CA GLU A 127 10.11 -3.27 -27.94
C GLU A 127 10.22 -1.76 -28.24
N ARG A 128 9.46 -0.93 -27.51
CA ARG A 128 9.38 0.52 -27.75
C ARG A 128 10.34 1.34 -26.89
N LEU A 129 10.83 0.76 -25.80
CA LEU A 129 11.71 1.43 -24.85
C LEU A 129 13.16 1.00 -25.03
N SER A 130 14.08 1.97 -24.94
CA SER A 130 15.50 1.66 -24.83
C SER A 130 15.80 0.89 -23.55
N LYS A 131 16.90 0.11 -23.52
CA LYS A 131 17.34 -0.63 -22.33
C LYS A 131 17.41 0.27 -21.09
N ARG A 132 17.95 1.49 -21.25
CA ARG A 132 18.03 2.50 -20.17
C ARG A 132 16.63 2.95 -19.71
N GLY A 133 15.71 3.21 -20.64
CA GLY A 133 14.34 3.62 -20.33
C GLY A 133 13.59 2.56 -19.52
N LYS A 134 13.70 1.28 -19.90
CA LYS A 134 13.09 0.16 -19.15
C LYS A 134 13.59 0.11 -17.72
N ILE A 135 14.92 0.11 -17.56
CA ILE A 135 15.59 0.04 -16.25
C ILE A 135 15.17 1.23 -15.38
N TRP A 136 15.16 2.43 -15.96
CA TRP A 136 14.77 3.66 -15.27
C TRP A 136 13.33 3.59 -14.79
N MET A 137 12.37 3.27 -15.69
CA MET A 137 10.95 3.17 -15.34
C MET A 137 10.71 2.10 -14.28
N ASN A 138 11.31 0.93 -14.46
CA ASN A 138 11.17 -0.18 -13.54
C ASN A 138 11.63 0.19 -12.12
N MET A 139 12.72 0.95 -11.98
CA MET A 139 13.20 1.38 -10.67
C MET A 139 12.36 2.53 -10.10
N HIS A 140 12.20 3.62 -10.86
CA HIS A 140 11.65 4.87 -10.35
C HIS A 140 10.15 4.79 -10.10
N CYS A 141 9.39 4.06 -10.91
CA CYS A 141 7.96 3.88 -10.66
C CYS A 141 7.70 3.22 -9.30
N LEU A 142 8.51 2.23 -8.91
CA LEU A 142 8.38 1.58 -7.62
C LEU A 142 8.85 2.48 -6.48
N VAL A 143 9.96 3.21 -6.64
CA VAL A 143 10.42 4.20 -5.64
C VAL A 143 9.35 5.26 -5.40
N ILE A 144 8.74 5.79 -6.47
CA ILE A 144 7.64 6.76 -6.37
C ILE A 144 6.44 6.12 -5.65
N ALA A 145 6.08 4.89 -5.98
CA ALA A 145 4.99 4.19 -5.29
C ALA A 145 5.27 4.04 -3.78
N TRP A 146 6.50 3.73 -3.40
CA TRP A 146 6.92 3.68 -2.00
C TRP A 146 6.82 5.01 -1.28
N ILE A 147 7.25 6.09 -1.94
CA ILE A 147 7.10 7.46 -1.42
C ILE A 147 5.62 7.76 -1.18
N LEU A 148 4.75 7.41 -2.14
CA LEU A 148 3.31 7.67 -2.04
C LEU A 148 2.61 6.81 -0.98
N ILE A 149 3.08 5.57 -0.74
CA ILE A 149 2.63 4.76 0.41
C ILE A 149 3.01 5.44 1.73
N ALA A 150 4.27 5.86 1.88
CA ALA A 150 4.71 6.56 3.09
C ALA A 150 4.02 7.93 3.28
N HIS A 151 3.64 8.59 2.18
CA HIS A 151 2.92 9.87 2.21
C HIS A 151 1.57 9.75 2.93
N MET A 152 0.93 8.57 2.93
CA MET A 152 -0.30 8.36 3.70
C MET A 152 -0.14 8.75 5.18
N GLY A 153 0.96 8.32 5.82
CA GLY A 153 1.26 8.72 7.20
C GLY A 153 1.55 10.22 7.35
N LEU A 154 2.08 10.88 6.31
CA LEU A 154 2.27 12.34 6.34
C LEU A 154 0.92 13.06 6.32
N MET A 155 -0.01 12.59 5.49
CA MET A 155 -1.37 13.15 5.46
C MET A 155 -2.06 12.99 6.81
N PHE A 156 -1.90 11.84 7.47
CA PHE A 156 -2.44 11.63 8.81
C PHE A 156 -1.85 12.62 9.81
N PHE A 157 -0.53 12.63 10.02
CA PHE A 157 0.08 13.43 11.09
C PHE A 157 0.10 14.94 10.85
N ILE A 158 0.22 15.39 9.60
CA ILE A 158 0.41 16.82 9.29
C ILE A 158 -0.92 17.49 8.95
N VAL A 159 -1.84 16.77 8.31
CA VAL A 159 -3.09 17.36 7.80
C VAL A 159 -4.28 16.94 8.65
N ARG A 160 -4.49 15.64 8.85
CA ARG A 160 -5.73 15.16 9.50
C ARG A 160 -5.70 15.34 11.01
N LEU A 161 -4.71 14.77 11.68
CA LEU A 161 -4.65 14.72 13.12
C LEU A 161 -4.74 16.10 13.80
N PRO A 162 -4.03 17.16 13.35
CA PRO A 162 -4.14 18.48 13.97
C PRO A 162 -5.48 19.18 13.73
N LEU A 163 -6.20 18.80 12.67
CA LEU A 163 -7.45 19.43 12.25
C LEU A 163 -8.70 18.65 12.69
N GLU A 164 -8.55 17.37 13.04
CA GLU A 164 -9.68 16.48 13.34
C GLU A 164 -10.57 17.01 14.47
N PHE A 165 -9.98 17.29 15.64
CA PHE A 165 -10.73 17.77 16.80
C PHE A 165 -11.42 19.13 16.55
N PRO A 166 -10.74 20.16 16.00
CA PRO A 166 -11.42 21.40 15.59
C PRO A 166 -12.56 21.20 14.60
N LEU A 167 -12.40 20.32 13.61
CA LEU A 167 -13.45 20.05 12.62
C LEU A 167 -14.66 19.37 13.27
N TYR A 168 -14.44 18.44 14.20
CA TYR A 168 -15.50 17.76 14.93
C TYR A 168 -16.34 18.71 15.78
N GLN A 169 -15.73 19.77 16.32
CA GLN A 169 -16.45 20.82 17.06
C GLN A 169 -17.33 21.72 16.18
N ILE A 170 -17.04 21.79 14.87
CA ILE A 170 -17.82 22.60 13.93
C ILE A 170 -19.00 21.79 13.38
N ALA A 171 -18.73 20.62 12.81
CA ALA A 171 -19.73 19.69 12.31
C ALA A 171 -19.12 18.30 12.10
N ASN A 172 -19.93 17.25 12.28
CA ASN A 172 -19.52 15.85 12.08
C ASN A 172 -19.04 15.51 10.65
N ASN A 173 -19.23 16.43 9.70
CA ASN A 173 -18.84 16.32 8.29
C ASN A 173 -18.09 17.56 7.77
N ALA A 174 -17.38 18.30 8.62
CA ALA A 174 -16.59 19.45 8.18
C ALA A 174 -15.26 19.03 7.51
N GLY A 175 -14.89 19.68 6.41
CA GLY A 175 -13.59 19.46 5.76
C GLY A 175 -13.40 18.01 5.30
N PHE A 176 -12.26 17.40 5.68
CA PHE A 176 -11.95 16.00 5.31
C PHE A 176 -12.91 15.00 5.96
N LEU A 177 -13.55 15.35 7.08
CA LEU A 177 -14.54 14.50 7.74
C LEU A 177 -15.75 14.25 6.86
N THR A 178 -15.99 15.04 5.80
CA THR A 178 -17.02 14.69 4.81
C THR A 178 -16.81 13.30 4.22
N ASN A 179 -15.56 12.89 4.02
CA ASN A 179 -15.22 11.70 3.25
C ASN A 179 -14.44 10.65 4.04
N LEU A 180 -13.78 11.02 5.13
CA LEU A 180 -13.04 10.11 6.00
C LEU A 180 -13.63 10.09 7.41
N PRO A 181 -13.58 8.95 8.10
CA PRO A 181 -13.88 8.92 9.52
C PRO A 181 -12.77 9.65 10.31
N PRO A 182 -13.10 10.13 11.51
CA PRO A 182 -12.10 10.50 12.50
C PRO A 182 -11.29 9.26 12.93
N GLU A 183 -9.98 9.42 13.08
CA GLU A 183 -9.04 8.33 13.42
C GLU A 183 -8.01 8.76 14.48
N GLY A 184 -8.12 9.98 15.02
CA GLY A 184 -7.15 10.56 15.95
C GLY A 184 -7.04 9.79 17.26
N LEU A 185 -8.05 9.00 17.62
CA LEU A 185 -8.08 8.16 18.82
C LEU A 185 -7.69 6.70 18.55
N GLU A 186 -7.41 6.33 17.29
CA GLU A 186 -7.05 4.96 16.92
C GLU A 186 -5.56 4.71 17.05
N PHE A 187 -5.16 4.09 18.15
CA PHE A 187 -3.77 3.72 18.42
C PHE A 187 -3.16 2.87 17.31
N SER A 188 -3.96 1.99 16.68
CA SER A 188 -3.50 1.18 15.56
C SER A 188 -3.07 2.01 14.36
N THR A 189 -3.80 3.09 14.05
CA THR A 189 -3.53 3.99 12.93
C THR A 189 -2.22 4.74 13.14
N TRP A 190 -2.02 5.30 14.34
CA TRP A 190 -0.77 5.95 14.72
C TRP A 190 0.45 5.04 14.58
N VAL A 191 0.34 3.83 15.13
CA VAL A 191 1.43 2.85 15.12
C VAL A 191 1.73 2.38 13.70
N PHE A 192 0.70 2.16 12.89
CA PHE A 192 0.85 1.77 11.49
C PHE A 192 1.55 2.87 10.69
N ASP A 193 1.12 4.13 10.80
CA ASP A 193 1.69 5.24 10.03
C ASP A 193 3.14 5.54 10.43
N ILE A 194 3.48 5.48 11.73
CA ILE A 194 4.87 5.55 12.20
C ILE A 194 5.67 4.38 11.61
N GLY A 195 5.10 3.18 11.64
CA GLY A 195 5.67 1.98 11.05
C GLY A 195 5.97 2.13 9.56
N LEU A 196 5.08 2.77 8.79
CA LEU A 196 5.28 3.02 7.36
C LEU A 196 6.48 3.94 7.09
N PHE A 197 6.73 4.96 7.92
CA PHE A 197 7.94 5.77 7.79
C PHE A 197 9.21 4.99 8.03
N ILE A 198 9.24 4.18 9.09
CA ILE A 198 10.37 3.30 9.41
C ILE A 198 10.60 2.34 8.24
N PHE A 199 9.53 1.71 7.76
CA PHE A 199 9.57 0.79 6.63
C PHE A 199 10.09 1.46 5.36
N PHE A 200 9.61 2.66 5.03
CA PHE A 200 10.07 3.46 3.90
C PHE A 200 11.58 3.73 3.94
N ILE A 201 12.12 4.13 5.10
CA ILE A 201 13.56 4.37 5.27
C ILE A 201 14.36 3.11 4.91
N PHE A 202 13.93 1.93 5.38
CA PHE A 202 14.61 0.67 5.10
C PHE A 202 14.48 0.25 3.64
N VAL A 203 13.29 0.38 3.04
CA VAL A 203 13.06 0.07 1.63
C VAL A 203 13.92 0.95 0.73
N ILE A 204 13.95 2.26 0.96
CA ILE A 204 14.75 3.18 0.16
C ILE A 204 16.24 2.86 0.30
N ARG A 205 16.72 2.62 1.52
CA ARG A 205 18.11 2.19 1.76
C ARG A 205 18.46 0.92 1.00
N GLU A 206 17.59 -0.08 1.05
CA GLU A 206 17.78 -1.35 0.35
C GLU A 206 17.76 -1.18 -1.17
N GLN A 207 16.82 -0.38 -1.68
CA GLN A 207 16.70 -0.08 -3.11
C GLN A 207 17.93 0.66 -3.64
N TYR A 208 18.46 1.64 -2.90
CA TYR A 208 19.71 2.32 -3.27
C TYR A 208 20.93 1.40 -3.17
N ARG A 209 21.02 0.53 -2.16
CA ARG A 209 22.13 -0.42 -2.01
C ARG A 209 22.14 -1.51 -3.08
N MET A 210 20.97 -1.97 -3.49
CA MET A 210 20.81 -2.93 -4.58
C MET A 210 21.02 -2.28 -5.95
N GLY A 211 20.87 -0.95 -6.04
CA GLY A 211 20.86 -0.22 -7.29
C GLY A 211 19.77 -0.77 -8.22
N TYR A 212 20.08 -0.83 -9.51
CA TYR A 212 19.16 -1.33 -10.55
C TYR A 212 18.89 -2.85 -10.51
N ASN A 213 19.32 -3.58 -9.47
CA ASN A 213 19.45 -5.05 -9.44
C ASN A 213 19.94 -5.68 -10.75
N LEU A 214 20.78 -4.95 -11.52
CA LEU A 214 21.46 -5.48 -12.70
C LEU A 214 22.53 -6.51 -12.34
N GLN A 215 22.79 -6.70 -11.04
CA GLN A 215 23.88 -7.49 -10.49
C GLN A 215 23.45 -8.90 -10.06
N ASN A 216 22.19 -9.29 -10.27
CA ASN A 216 21.65 -10.60 -9.85
C ASN A 216 21.97 -10.95 -8.39
N LYS A 217 21.98 -9.95 -7.51
CA LYS A 217 22.23 -10.17 -6.08
C LYS A 217 20.92 -10.59 -5.41
N SER A 218 21.04 -11.40 -4.36
CA SER A 218 19.89 -11.74 -3.52
C SER A 218 19.31 -10.47 -2.90
N TRP A 219 17.98 -10.34 -2.90
CA TRP A 219 17.33 -9.20 -2.27
C TRP A 219 17.62 -9.14 -0.77
N PRO A 220 17.88 -7.95 -0.23
CA PRO A 220 18.00 -7.76 1.21
C PRO A 220 16.63 -7.99 1.86
N LYS A 221 16.67 -8.57 3.06
CA LYS A 221 15.48 -9.09 3.75
C LYS A 221 15.00 -8.16 4.86
N LEU A 222 15.69 -7.05 5.10
CA LEU A 222 15.41 -6.20 6.25
C LEU A 222 14.08 -5.49 6.07
N SER A 223 13.76 -4.96 4.88
CA SER A 223 12.43 -4.41 4.60
C SER A 223 11.33 -5.43 4.88
N PHE A 224 11.47 -6.67 4.39
CA PHE A 224 10.50 -7.73 4.67
C PHE A 224 10.29 -7.95 6.18
N ILE A 225 11.38 -8.08 6.95
CA ILE A 225 11.29 -8.25 8.41
C ILE A 225 10.61 -7.05 9.07
N ILE A 226 10.95 -5.82 8.64
CA ILE A 226 10.32 -4.60 9.15
C ILE A 226 8.83 -4.58 8.82
N ALA A 227 8.40 -5.02 7.64
CA ALA A 227 6.97 -5.14 7.32
C ALA A 227 6.23 -6.06 8.30
N ILE A 228 6.83 -7.22 8.64
CA ILE A 228 6.27 -8.13 9.66
C ILE A 228 6.18 -7.45 11.03
N ILE A 229 7.22 -6.72 11.43
CA ILE A 229 7.24 -5.99 12.70
C ILE A 229 6.16 -4.91 12.72
N VAL A 230 6.04 -4.10 11.66
CA VAL A 230 5.01 -3.06 11.54
C VAL A 230 3.63 -3.68 11.68
N MET A 231 3.34 -4.75 10.92
CA MET A 231 2.06 -5.47 11.04
C MET A 231 1.82 -5.98 12.45
N GLY A 232 2.81 -6.64 13.06
CA GLY A 232 2.67 -7.23 14.40
C GLY A 232 2.44 -6.18 15.49
N VAL A 233 3.15 -5.05 15.44
CA VAL A 233 3.00 -3.97 16.42
C VAL A 233 1.69 -3.22 16.19
N SER A 234 1.23 -3.01 14.95
CA SER A 234 -0.09 -2.42 14.66
C SER A 234 -1.24 -3.30 15.16
N LEU A 235 -1.15 -4.62 14.98
CA LEU A 235 -2.14 -5.56 15.52
C LEU A 235 -2.12 -5.60 17.06
N LEU A 236 -0.94 -5.51 17.68
CA LEU A 236 -0.82 -5.41 19.13
C LEU A 236 -1.44 -4.11 19.66
N ALA A 237 -1.22 -2.99 18.96
CA ALA A 237 -1.82 -1.72 19.31
C ALA A 237 -3.35 -1.76 19.24
N LEU A 238 -3.89 -2.40 18.19
CA LEU A 238 -5.32 -2.64 18.06
C LEU A 238 -5.86 -3.51 19.21
N LEU A 239 -5.18 -4.60 19.54
CA LEU A 239 -5.56 -5.45 20.67
C LEU A 239 -5.57 -4.69 22.00
N ILE A 240 -4.56 -3.83 22.24
CA ILE A 240 -4.51 -2.99 23.44
C ILE A 240 -5.69 -2.00 23.45
N GLN A 241 -6.01 -1.39 22.32
CA GLN A 241 -7.17 -0.50 22.18
C GLN A 241 -8.47 -1.24 22.50
N ASP A 242 -8.69 -2.41 21.90
CA ASP A 242 -9.89 -3.21 22.14
C ASP A 242 -10.02 -3.65 23.60
N LEU A 243 -8.90 -4.00 24.26
CA LEU A 243 -8.91 -4.38 25.68
C LEU A 243 -9.11 -3.21 26.64
N THR A 244 -8.81 -1.98 26.22
CA THR A 244 -8.88 -0.79 27.08
C THR A 244 -10.19 0.00 26.90
N ILE A 245 -10.71 0.05 25.68
CA ILE A 245 -11.88 0.86 25.30
C ILE A 245 -13.09 -0.02 24.92
N GLY A 246 -12.86 -1.30 24.59
CA GLY A 246 -13.90 -2.23 24.13
C GLY A 246 -13.97 -2.34 22.61
N PHE A 247 -14.66 -3.38 22.13
CA PHE A 247 -14.84 -3.64 20.69
C PHE A 247 -15.79 -2.66 19.98
N ASP A 248 -16.65 -1.96 20.73
CA ASP A 248 -17.52 -0.88 20.23
C ASP A 248 -16.85 0.49 20.38
N TRP A 249 -15.55 0.57 20.16
CA TRP A 249 -14.82 1.84 20.27
C TRP A 249 -15.34 2.88 19.26
N VAL A 250 -15.86 2.44 18.11
CA VAL A 250 -16.49 3.33 17.12
C VAL A 250 -17.72 4.01 17.72
N GLY A 251 -18.65 3.25 18.32
CA GLY A 251 -19.80 3.83 19.02
C GLY A 251 -19.39 4.63 20.26
N THR A 252 -18.34 4.21 20.96
CA THR A 252 -17.87 4.87 22.18
C THR A 252 -17.22 6.24 21.91
N PHE A 253 -16.47 6.38 20.81
CA PHE A 253 -15.78 7.62 20.48
C PHE A 253 -16.60 8.55 19.58
N TYR A 254 -17.48 8.00 18.75
CA TYR A 254 -18.11 8.74 17.66
C TYR A 254 -19.64 8.62 17.61
N GLY A 255 -20.25 7.83 18.51
CA GLY A 255 -21.70 7.70 18.68
C GLY A 255 -22.35 8.78 19.54
#